data_AF-A0A4Y2L0K2-F1
#
_entry.id   AF-A0A4Y2L0K2-F1
#
_cell.length_a   1.000
_cell.length_b   1.000
_cell.length_c   1.000
_cell.angle_alpha   90.00
_cell.angle_beta   90.00
_cell.angle_gamma   90.00
#
_symmetry.space_group_name_H-M   'P 1'
#
loop_
_entity.id
_entity.type
_entity.pdbx_description
1 polymer ?
#
loop_
_entity_poly.entity_id
_entity_poly.type
_entity_poly.pdbx_seq_one_letter_code
_entity_poly.pdbx_strand_id
1 'polypeptide(L)'
;MLIKDHFRAFIIVVPTVSYHNLIKKRLQDPQINFSEAFNDLNSLVTEIAEIRADVCQNAIQKAKLICDKWGIDIQTRIRKRRKMLGELARDAGLAAEEESERIMKSVLYAIQQEIKSRFTRLNDLDSKFGFCRM
;
A
#
# COMPACT_ATOMS: atom_id res chain seq x y z
N MET A 1 -9.07 -8.23 25.39
CA MET A 1 -7.68 -8.37 24.88
C MET A 1 -7.74 -9.32 23.69
N LEU A 2 -7.41 -9.08 22.42
CA LEU A 2 -6.96 -7.92 21.66
C LEU A 2 -7.27 -8.22 20.17
N ILE A 3 -8.49 -7.93 19.69
CA ILE A 3 -8.76 -7.90 18.22
C ILE A 3 -7.85 -6.86 17.54
N LYS A 4 -7.41 -5.84 18.31
CA LYS A 4 -6.43 -4.84 17.88
C LYS A 4 -5.01 -5.40 17.70
N ASP A 5 -4.64 -6.53 18.30
CA ASP A 5 -3.30 -7.11 18.13
C ASP A 5 -3.21 -8.04 16.92
N HIS A 6 -4.30 -8.71 16.55
CA HIS A 6 -4.29 -9.58 15.37
C HIS A 6 -4.39 -8.80 14.06
N PHE A 7 -4.98 -7.59 14.08
CA PHE A 7 -4.92 -6.69 12.93
C PHE A 7 -3.52 -6.08 12.71
N ARG A 8 -2.67 -6.00 13.75
CA ARG A 8 -1.26 -5.64 13.58
C ARG A 8 -0.46 -6.74 12.86
N ALA A 9 -0.94 -7.99 12.88
CA ALA A 9 -0.35 -9.12 12.18
C ALA A 9 -0.94 -9.37 10.79
N PHE A 10 -1.95 -8.60 10.36
CA PHE A 10 -2.35 -8.52 8.95
C PHE A 10 -1.36 -7.62 8.19
N ILE A 11 -0.08 -7.99 8.34
CA ILE A 11 1.05 -7.50 7.60
C ILE A 11 0.76 -7.90 6.16
N ILE A 12 0.18 -6.93 5.46
CA ILE A 12 0.38 -6.71 4.05
C ILE A 12 1.85 -7.12 3.77
N VAL A 13 2.01 -8.14 2.91
CA VAL A 13 3.22 -8.52 2.17
C VAL A 13 4.33 -9.37 2.82
N VAL A 14 4.17 -10.70 2.82
CA VAL A 14 5.30 -11.62 3.13
C VAL A 14 6.44 -11.56 2.08
N PRO A 15 6.21 -11.31 0.77
CA PRO A 15 7.33 -11.14 -0.18
C PRO A 15 8.03 -9.77 -0.10
N THR A 16 7.29 -8.69 0.16
CA THR A 16 7.83 -7.32 0.04
C THR A 16 8.44 -6.82 1.35
N VAL A 17 8.16 -7.46 2.49
CA VAL A 17 8.85 -7.17 3.76
C VAL A 17 10.34 -7.48 3.66
N SER A 18 10.75 -8.57 2.98
CA SER A 18 12.15 -8.92 2.82
C SER A 18 12.93 -7.88 2.00
N TYR A 19 12.38 -7.46 0.86
CA TYR A 19 13.03 -6.49 -0.02
C TYR A 19 13.01 -5.07 0.56
N HIS A 20 11.89 -4.66 1.18
CA HIS A 20 11.79 -3.38 1.90
C HIS A 20 12.75 -3.30 3.08
N ASN A 21 12.94 -4.39 3.83
CA ASN A 21 13.90 -4.43 4.93
C ASN A 21 15.34 -4.33 4.44
N LEU A 22 15.65 -4.94 3.30
CA LEU A 22 16.98 -4.91 2.71
C LEU A 22 17.31 -3.52 2.18
N ILE A 23 16.38 -2.88 1.47
CA ILE A 23 16.53 -1.50 1.00
C ILE A 23 16.56 -0.51 2.17
N LYS A 24 15.71 -0.67 3.19
CA LYS A 24 15.79 0.14 4.42
C LYS A 24 17.15 0.04 5.09
N LYS A 25 17.70 -1.18 5.20
CA LYS A 25 19.01 -1.41 5.81
C LYS A 25 20.13 -0.76 4.99
N ARG A 26 20.06 -0.84 3.66
CA ARG A 26 21.01 -0.17 2.74
C ARG A 26 20.91 1.34 2.80
N LEU A 27 19.70 1.91 2.83
CA LEU A 27 19.47 3.36 2.96
C LEU A 27 19.90 3.92 4.33
N GLN A 28 20.11 3.06 5.33
CA GLN A 28 20.66 3.44 6.63
C GLN A 28 22.19 3.33 6.68
N ASP A 29 22.84 2.81 5.62
CA ASP A 29 24.28 2.72 5.52
C ASP A 29 24.88 4.13 5.34
N PRO A 30 25.79 4.58 6.23
CA PRO A 30 26.44 5.88 6.10
C PRO A 30 27.26 6.05 4.81
N GLN A 31 27.66 4.95 4.17
CA GLN A 31 28.50 4.93 2.98
C GLN A 31 27.70 4.93 1.67
N ILE A 32 26.37 4.87 1.71
CA ILE A 32 25.56 4.82 0.49
C ILE A 32 25.69 6.13 -0.30
N ASN A 33 25.96 6.01 -1.59
CA ASN A 33 25.99 7.17 -2.47
C ASN A 33 24.56 7.54 -2.92
N PHE A 34 24.36 8.81 -3.30
CA PHE A 34 23.04 9.30 -3.71
C PHE A 34 22.50 8.59 -4.96
N SER A 35 23.37 8.13 -5.87
CA SER A 35 22.97 7.41 -7.09
C SER A 35 22.46 6.00 -6.78
N GLU A 36 23.08 5.30 -5.83
CA GLU A 36 22.63 4.00 -5.33
C GLU A 36 21.32 4.13 -4.58
N ALA A 37 21.20 5.15 -3.72
CA ALA A 37 19.93 5.45 -3.05
C ALA A 37 18.80 5.77 -4.06
N PHE A 38 19.12 6.46 -5.16
CA PHE A 38 18.19 6.74 -6.27
C PHE A 38 17.72 5.45 -6.94
N ASN A 39 18.65 4.57 -7.30
CA ASN A 39 18.35 3.31 -7.98
C ASN A 39 17.56 2.37 -7.08
N ASP A 40 17.93 2.27 -5.79
CA ASP A 40 17.23 1.43 -4.82
C ASP A 40 15.78 1.91 -4.60
N LEU A 41 15.57 3.23 -4.48
CA LEU A 41 14.22 3.79 -4.28
C LEU A 41 13.33 3.69 -5.53
N ASN A 42 13.88 3.88 -6.72
CA ASN A 42 13.13 3.67 -7.96
C ASN A 42 12.79 2.20 -8.19
N SER A 43 13.70 1.28 -7.84
CA SER A 43 13.43 -0.16 -7.87
C SER A 43 12.27 -0.49 -6.92
N LEU A 44 12.30 0.04 -5.70
CA LEU A 44 11.22 -0.15 -4.72
C LEU A 44 9.86 0.39 -5.19
N VAL A 45 9.83 1.57 -5.82
CA VAL A 45 8.58 2.13 -6.36
C VAL A 45 8.02 1.26 -7.49
N THR A 46 8.89 0.78 -8.38
CA THR A 46 8.53 -0.08 -9.52
C THR A 46 8.01 -1.43 -9.03
N GLU A 47 8.71 -2.07 -8.10
CA GLU A 47 8.28 -3.33 -7.49
C GLU A 47 6.92 -3.19 -6.80
N ILE A 48 6.68 -2.11 -6.03
CA ILE A 48 5.37 -1.87 -5.42
C ILE A 48 4.28 -1.75 -6.49
N ALA A 49 4.58 -1.17 -7.65
CA ALA A 49 3.61 -1.03 -8.73
C ALA A 49 3.27 -2.39 -9.37
N GLU A 50 4.28 -3.24 -9.57
CA GLU A 50 4.15 -4.57 -10.18
C GLU A 50 3.37 -5.53 -9.26
N ILE A 51 3.73 -5.60 -7.98
CA ILE A 51 3.08 -6.53 -7.04
C ILE A 51 1.69 -6.05 -6.59
N ARG A 52 1.31 -4.79 -6.89
CA ARG A 52 0.11 -4.15 -6.34
C ARG A 52 -1.15 -4.99 -6.54
N ALA A 53 -1.36 -5.50 -7.76
CA ALA A 53 -2.54 -6.27 -8.09
C ALA A 53 -2.56 -7.59 -7.30
N ASP A 54 -1.44 -8.30 -7.31
CA ASP A 54 -1.29 -9.60 -6.67
C ASP A 54 -1.44 -9.50 -5.15
N VAL A 55 -0.87 -8.48 -4.52
CA VAL A 55 -1.01 -8.25 -3.08
C VAL A 55 -2.47 -8.01 -2.69
N CYS A 56 -3.19 -7.19 -3.46
CA CYS A 56 -4.61 -6.94 -3.21
C CYS A 56 -5.45 -8.22 -3.37
N GLN A 57 -5.28 -8.93 -4.48
CA GLN A 57 -6.03 -10.15 -4.77
C GLN A 57 -5.75 -11.26 -3.75
N ASN A 58 -4.48 -11.48 -3.41
CA ASN A 58 -4.09 -12.48 -2.40
C ASN A 58 -4.64 -12.14 -1.01
N ALA A 59 -4.66 -10.87 -0.62
CA ALA A 59 -5.21 -10.46 0.67
C ALA A 59 -6.73 -10.66 0.74
N ILE A 60 -7.45 -10.29 -0.32
CA ILE A 60 -8.91 -10.48 -0.43
C ILE A 60 -9.23 -11.99 -0.40
N GLN A 61 -8.51 -12.80 -1.16
CA GLN A 61 -8.72 -14.25 -1.19
C GLN A 61 -8.44 -14.90 0.18
N LYS A 62 -7.37 -14.50 0.86
CA LYS A 62 -7.09 -14.95 2.24
C LYS A 62 -8.18 -14.54 3.21
N ALA A 63 -8.70 -13.32 3.10
CA ALA A 63 -9.79 -12.84 3.93
C ALA A 63 -11.07 -13.67 3.71
N LYS A 64 -11.43 -13.96 2.45
CA LYS A 64 -12.55 -14.85 2.12
C LYS A 64 -12.42 -16.21 2.76
N LEU A 65 -11.26 -16.86 2.61
CA LEU A 65 -11.01 -18.19 3.21
C LEU A 65 -11.15 -18.19 4.74
N ILE A 66 -10.77 -17.10 5.41
CA ILE A 66 -10.93 -16.97 6.87
C ILE A 66 -12.41 -16.81 7.23
N CYS A 67 -13.14 -15.95 6.52
CA CYS A 67 -14.57 -15.76 6.71
C CYS A 67 -15.35 -17.06 6.49
N ASP A 68 -15.06 -17.79 5.41
CA ASP A 68 -15.68 -19.08 5.09
C ASP A 68 -15.43 -20.10 6.20
N LYS A 69 -14.19 -20.20 6.68
CA LYS A 69 -13.82 -21.09 7.80
C LYS A 69 -14.59 -20.77 9.08
N TRP A 70 -14.96 -19.52 9.28
CA TRP A 70 -15.64 -19.05 10.50
C TRP A 70 -17.16 -18.95 10.33
N GLY A 71 -17.69 -19.36 9.16
CA GLY A 71 -19.12 -19.25 8.84
C GLY A 71 -19.61 -17.80 8.80
N ILE A 72 -18.71 -16.84 8.55
CA ILE A 72 -19.05 -15.41 8.46
C ILE A 72 -19.52 -15.15 7.04
N ASP A 73 -20.81 -14.80 6.90
CA ASP A 73 -21.34 -14.32 5.64
C ASP A 73 -20.76 -12.93 5.32
N ILE A 74 -20.01 -12.85 4.21
CA ILE A 74 -19.37 -11.63 3.72
C ILE A 74 -20.40 -10.73 3.00
N GLN A 75 -21.64 -11.19 2.79
CA GLN A 75 -22.69 -10.36 2.21
C GLN A 75 -22.95 -9.13 3.09
N THR A 76 -22.39 -8.00 2.69
CA THR A 76 -22.82 -6.72 3.23
C THR A 76 -24.28 -6.54 2.90
N ARG A 77 -25.08 -6.33 3.94
CA ARG A 77 -26.43 -5.79 3.82
C ARG A 77 -26.35 -4.49 3.01
N ILE A 78 -26.59 -4.58 1.70
CA ILE A 78 -26.71 -3.41 0.82
C ILE A 78 -27.88 -2.62 1.38
N ARG A 79 -27.58 -1.56 2.13
CA ARG A 79 -28.61 -0.67 2.65
C ARG A 79 -29.12 0.07 1.43
N LYS A 80 -30.21 -0.44 0.83
CA LYS A 80 -30.90 0.22 -0.29
C LYS A 80 -31.24 1.63 0.17
N ARG A 81 -30.43 2.62 -0.21
CA ARG A 81 -30.87 4.01 -0.17
C ARG A 81 -32.03 4.11 -1.16
N ARG A 82 -33.07 4.86 -0.80
CA ARG A 82 -34.13 5.19 -1.76
C ARG A 82 -33.45 5.93 -2.91
N LYS A 83 -33.54 5.35 -4.11
CA LYS A 83 -33.04 5.97 -5.34
C LYS A 83 -33.75 7.31 -5.52
N MET A 84 -32.99 8.40 -5.53
CA MET A 84 -33.54 9.73 -5.84
C MET A 84 -33.80 9.83 -7.34
N LEU A 85 -34.79 10.65 -7.74
CA LEU A 85 -35.08 10.88 -9.15
C LEU A 85 -33.86 11.57 -9.79
N GLY A 86 -33.19 10.87 -10.72
CA GLY A 86 -31.96 11.35 -11.37
C GLY A 86 -30.67 10.62 -10.99
N GLU A 87 -30.68 9.77 -9.95
CA GLU A 87 -29.51 8.92 -9.63
C GLU A 87 -29.35 7.80 -10.68
N LEU A 88 -28.14 7.70 -11.24
CA LEU A 88 -27.76 6.61 -12.14
C LEU A 88 -27.41 5.37 -11.31
N ALA A 89 -27.63 4.17 -11.86
CA ALA A 89 -27.43 2.90 -11.14
C ALA A 89 -25.98 2.68 -10.59
N ARG A 90 -25.02 3.52 -11.01
CA ARG A 90 -23.63 3.50 -10.51
C ARG A 90 -23.46 4.05 -9.10
N ASP A 91 -24.48 4.72 -8.55
CA ASP A 91 -24.50 5.17 -7.14
C ASP A 91 -24.91 4.05 -6.16
N ALA A 92 -25.06 2.82 -6.66
CA ALA A 92 -25.16 1.63 -5.83
C ALA A 92 -23.83 1.42 -5.06
N GLY A 93 -23.92 1.26 -3.75
CA GLY A 93 -22.73 1.04 -2.90
C GLY A 93 -21.88 -0.14 -3.38
N LEU A 94 -20.56 0.03 -3.37
CA LEU A 94 -19.59 -1.00 -3.73
C LEU A 94 -19.76 -2.26 -2.87
N ALA A 95 -19.47 -3.42 -3.45
CA ALA A 95 -19.38 -4.66 -2.69
C ALA A 95 -18.22 -4.58 -1.68
N ALA A 96 -18.28 -5.36 -0.59
CA ALA A 96 -17.23 -5.36 0.44
C ALA A 96 -15.83 -5.64 -0.13
N GLU A 97 -15.76 -6.47 -1.17
CA GLU A 97 -14.53 -6.81 -1.89
C GLU A 97 -13.98 -5.62 -2.68
N GLU A 98 -14.83 -4.95 -3.46
CA GLU A 98 -14.48 -3.78 -4.27
C GLU A 98 -14.05 -2.61 -3.39
N GLU A 99 -14.74 -2.41 -2.26
CA GLU A 99 -14.38 -1.38 -1.28
C GLU A 99 -13.03 -1.70 -0.62
N SER A 100 -12.80 -2.96 -0.22
CA SER A 100 -11.53 -3.41 0.34
C SER A 100 -10.39 -3.25 -0.65
N GLU A 101 -10.60 -3.64 -1.91
CA GLU A 101 -9.62 -3.49 -2.99
C GLU A 101 -9.29 -2.02 -3.24
N ARG A 102 -10.31 -1.15 -3.26
CA ARG A 102 -10.16 0.30 -3.42
C ARG A 102 -9.33 0.90 -2.30
N ILE A 103 -9.63 0.57 -1.04
CA ILE A 103 -8.89 1.06 0.13
C ILE A 103 -7.44 0.59 0.05
N MET A 104 -7.20 -0.70 -0.22
CA MET A 104 -5.85 -1.24 -0.32
C MET A 104 -5.03 -0.57 -1.43
N LYS A 105 -5.62 -0.39 -2.62
CA LYS A 105 -4.98 0.32 -3.74
C LYS A 105 -4.66 1.78 -3.40
N SER A 106 -5.56 2.46 -2.69
CA SER A 106 -5.37 3.84 -2.22
C SER A 106 -4.18 3.95 -1.26
N VAL A 107 -4.08 3.03 -0.29
CA VAL A 107 -2.95 2.98 0.65
C VAL A 107 -1.63 2.74 -0.05
N LEU A 108 -1.57 1.77 -0.98
CA LEU A 108 -0.35 1.49 -1.74
C LEU A 108 0.07 2.68 -2.60
N TYR A 109 -0.90 3.37 -3.21
CA TYR A 109 -0.64 4.60 -3.97
C TYR A 109 -0.09 5.72 -3.08
N ALA A 110 -0.66 5.94 -1.89
CA ALA A 110 -0.18 6.94 -0.95
C ALA A 110 1.28 6.68 -0.54
N ILE A 111 1.63 5.41 -0.28
CA ILE A 111 3.01 5.00 0.04
C ILE A 111 3.96 5.32 -1.12
N GLN A 112 3.58 4.99 -2.36
CA GLN A 112 4.40 5.32 -3.55
C GLN A 112 4.62 6.83 -3.68
N GLN A 113 3.59 7.64 -3.45
CA GLN A 113 3.70 9.10 -3.51
C GLN A 113 4.57 9.67 -2.39
N GLU A 114 4.49 9.09 -1.19
CA GLU A 114 5.32 9.51 -0.07
C GLU A 114 6.80 9.21 -0.33
N ILE A 115 7.12 8.03 -0.88
CA ILE A 115 8.49 7.67 -1.25
C ILE A 115 9.04 8.65 -2.30
N LYS A 116 8.26 8.92 -3.36
CA LYS A 116 8.63 9.90 -4.39
C LYS A 116 8.84 11.30 -3.80
N SER A 117 7.92 11.77 -2.96
CA SER A 117 7.99 13.10 -2.34
C SER A 117 9.20 13.27 -1.43
N ARG A 118 9.46 12.31 -0.54
CA ARG A 118 10.64 12.30 0.34
C ARG A 118 11.94 12.34 -0.48
N PHE A 119 11.94 11.65 -1.62
CA PHE A 119 13.10 11.59 -2.48
C PHE A 119 13.33 12.85 -3.31
N THR A 120 12.28 13.47 -3.85
CA THR A 120 12.37 14.79 -4.49
C THR A 120 12.94 15.83 -3.53
N ARG A 121 12.54 15.78 -2.25
CA ARG A 121 13.09 16.64 -1.20
C ARG A 121 14.56 16.37 -0.94
N LEU A 122 15.00 15.11 -0.98
CA LEU A 122 16.40 14.75 -0.83
C LEU A 122 17.26 15.31 -1.98
N ASN A 123 16.80 15.18 -3.22
CA ASN A 123 17.48 15.75 -4.39
C ASN A 123 17.52 17.28 -4.37
N ASP A 124 16.44 17.93 -3.92
CA ASP A 124 16.43 19.39 -3.75
C ASP A 124 17.45 19.84 -2.69
N LEU A 125 17.60 19.08 -1.60
CA LEU A 125 18.63 19.33 -0.59
C LEU A 125 20.04 19.10 -1.13
N ASP A 126 20.29 18.04 -1.90
CA ASP A 126 21.59 17.78 -2.51
C ASP A 126 21.97 18.87 -3.52
N SER A 127 21.02 19.31 -4.35
CA SER A 127 21.23 20.44 -5.29
C SER A 127 21.55 21.74 -4.56
N LYS A 128 20.89 22.01 -3.44
CA LYS A 128 21.04 23.27 -2.66
C LYS A 128 22.19 23.26 -1.68
N PHE A 129 22.62 22.12 -1.16
CA PHE A 129 23.62 22.01 -0.09
C PHE A 129 24.77 21.06 -0.42
N GLY A 130 24.81 20.49 -1.63
CA GLY A 130 25.89 19.60 -2.07
C GLY A 130 27.27 20.26 -2.05
N PHE A 131 27.33 21.59 -2.06
CA PHE A 131 28.56 22.36 -1.88
C PHE A 131 29.11 22.35 -0.44
N CYS A 132 28.32 22.01 0.59
CA CYS A 132 28.76 21.89 1.99
C CYS A 132 29.52 20.58 2.27
N ARG A 133 29.86 19.80 1.23
CA ARG A 133 30.75 18.63 1.30
C ARG A 133 32.22 18.95 0.99
N MET A 134 32.65 20.22 1.04
CA MET A 134 34.07 20.59 1.13
C MET A 134 34.58 20.57 2.56
#